data_AF-A0A4C1VL04-F1
#
_entry.id   AF-A0A4C1VL04-F1
#
_cell.length_a   1.000
_cell.length_b   1.000
_cell.length_c   1.000
_cell.angle_alpha   90.00
_cell.angle_beta   90.00
_cell.angle_gamma   90.00
#
_symmetry.space_group_name_H-M   'P 1'
#
loop_
_entity.id
_entity.type
_entity.pdbx_description
1 polymer ?
#
loop_
_entity_poly.entity_id
_entity_poly.type
_entity_poly.pdbx_seq_one_letter_code
_entity_poly.pdbx_strand_id
1 'polypeptide(L)'
;MTGHGVLILVSVYLPPKKKLLRSDIEAPFALEDDVILFGDLNSKITNWKCNYSNSNGREMVALAEDLHFNIITLLTPTHYLNDVNRRPDILDIALMKGVALKLSCVEPLKCINSNHRPVLMRLGSPSWDCPPAVKTMTNWQKVSTVLEEIDTPILNSIPNDIVSTDDIGNVIGTLTNHIRTVVDDSSRTVSANSVRKELPRNVKKTDKGKKRCFAPSEQIPYM
;
A
#
# COMPACT_ATOMS: atom_id res chain seq x y z
N MET A 1 -32.34 5.59 -17.05
CA MET A 1 -31.34 4.50 -17.10
C MET A 1 -30.18 4.88 -16.20
N THR A 2 -30.11 4.32 -14.99
CA THR A 2 -28.90 4.40 -14.16
C THR A 2 -27.92 3.38 -14.70
N GLY A 3 -27.21 3.74 -15.77
CA GLY A 3 -26.14 2.90 -16.31
C GLY A 3 -25.01 2.88 -15.29
N HIS A 4 -24.79 1.73 -14.64
CA HIS A 4 -23.59 1.51 -13.86
C HIS A 4 -22.43 1.30 -14.85
N GLY A 5 -21.52 2.27 -14.93
CA GLY A 5 -20.26 2.10 -15.69
C GLY A 5 -19.35 1.10 -14.98
N VAL A 6 -18.59 0.32 -15.76
CA VAL A 6 -17.59 -0.62 -15.23
C VAL A 6 -16.28 0.14 -15.05
N LEU A 7 -15.71 0.10 -13.84
CA LEU A 7 -14.40 0.65 -13.54
C LEU A 7 -13.41 -0.50 -13.30
N ILE A 8 -12.33 -0.55 -14.08
CA ILE A 8 -11.26 -1.53 -13.90
C ILE A 8 -10.10 -0.93 -13.10
N LEU A 9 -9.67 -1.67 -12.07
CA LEU A 9 -8.50 -1.35 -11.26
C LEU A 9 -7.38 -2.35 -11.58
N VAL A 10 -6.23 -1.87 -12.01
CA VAL A 10 -5.07 -2.68 -12.35
C VAL A 10 -3.90 -2.33 -11.44
N SER A 11 -3.40 -3.31 -10.70
CA SER A 11 -2.15 -3.15 -9.96
C SER A 11 -0.97 -3.39 -10.89
N VAL A 12 0.01 -2.48 -10.91
CA VAL A 12 1.16 -2.56 -11.82
C VAL A 12 2.48 -2.48 -11.08
N TYR A 13 3.47 -3.22 -11.59
CA TYR A 13 4.85 -3.15 -11.14
C TYR A 13 5.79 -3.18 -12.35
N LEU A 14 6.56 -2.11 -12.54
CA LEU A 14 7.65 -2.09 -13.53
C LEU A 14 8.98 -2.24 -12.79
N PRO A 15 9.70 -3.38 -12.96
CA PRO A 15 10.98 -3.57 -12.30
C PRO A 15 11.98 -2.45 -12.59
N PRO A 16 12.84 -2.10 -11.61
CA PRO A 16 13.87 -1.10 -11.84
C PRO A 16 14.78 -1.55 -13.00
N LYS A 17 15.15 -0.59 -13.87
CA LYS A 17 15.94 -0.79 -15.10
C LYS A 17 15.21 -1.47 -16.26
N LYS A 18 13.98 -1.97 -16.08
CA LYS A 18 13.19 -2.43 -17.22
C LYS A 18 12.65 -1.21 -17.98
N LYS A 19 12.72 -1.24 -19.31
CA LYS A 19 12.18 -0.18 -20.15
C LYS A 19 10.65 -0.28 -20.14
N LEU A 20 9.98 0.86 -19.94
CA LEU A 20 8.53 0.96 -20.15
C LEU A 20 8.23 0.85 -21.64
N LEU A 21 7.37 -0.09 -22.03
CA LEU A 21 6.89 -0.21 -23.41
C LEU A 21 5.48 0.35 -23.53
N ARG A 22 5.16 0.87 -24.71
CA ARG A 22 3.80 1.34 -25.05
C ARG A 22 2.74 0.26 -24.79
N SER A 23 3.02 -0.98 -25.16
CA SER A 23 2.12 -2.13 -24.95
C SER A 23 1.83 -2.40 -23.47
N ASP A 24 2.76 -2.08 -22.57
CA ASP A 24 2.58 -2.27 -21.12
C ASP A 24 1.49 -1.34 -20.57
N ILE A 25 1.19 -0.25 -21.28
CA ILE A 25 0.19 0.76 -20.94
C ILE A 25 -1.09 0.59 -21.77
N GLU A 26 -0.96 0.35 -23.07
CA GLU A 26 -2.11 0.18 -23.97
C GLU A 26 -2.95 -1.06 -23.63
N ALA A 27 -2.31 -2.21 -23.36
CA ALA A 27 -3.05 -3.44 -23.14
C ALA A 27 -3.98 -3.35 -21.91
N PRO A 28 -3.54 -2.83 -20.74
CA PRO A 28 -4.47 -2.58 -19.63
C PRO A 28 -5.54 -1.53 -19.95
N PHE A 29 -5.20 -0.47 -20.69
CA PHE A 29 -6.15 0.58 -21.08
C PHE A 29 -7.13 0.17 -22.18
N ALA A 30 -6.97 -1.01 -22.78
CA ALA A 30 -7.90 -1.59 -23.73
C ALA A 30 -8.93 -2.53 -23.09
N LEU A 31 -8.85 -2.75 -21.76
CA LEU A 31 -9.77 -3.63 -21.05
C LEU A 31 -11.19 -3.07 -21.01
N GLU A 32 -11.33 -1.78 -20.73
CA GLU A 32 -12.60 -1.06 -20.62
C GLU A 32 -12.37 0.43 -20.93
N ASP A 33 -13.45 1.20 -21.03
CA ASP A 33 -13.39 2.66 -21.21
C ASP A 33 -12.82 3.36 -19.96
N ASP A 34 -13.23 2.92 -18.76
CA ASP A 34 -12.82 3.48 -17.47
C ASP A 34 -11.81 2.56 -16.77
N VAL A 35 -10.54 2.96 -16.77
CA VAL A 35 -9.45 2.15 -16.19
C VAL A 35 -8.50 3.00 -15.36
N ILE A 36 -8.07 2.45 -14.22
CA ILE A 36 -7.02 3.01 -13.37
C ILE A 36 -5.91 1.99 -13.20
N LEU A 37 -4.69 2.38 -13.55
CA LEU A 37 -3.47 1.63 -13.24
C LEU A 37 -2.85 2.26 -12.00
N PHE A 38 -2.46 1.44 -11.03
CA PHE A 38 -1.86 1.91 -9.79
C PHE A 38 -0.71 1.02 -9.34
N GLY A 39 0.44 1.61 -9.04
CA GLY A 39 1.55 0.89 -8.42
C GLY A 39 2.93 1.46 -8.72
N ASP A 40 3.96 0.68 -8.44
CA ASP A 40 5.36 1.10 -8.59
C ASP A 40 5.83 0.93 -10.05
N LEU A 41 5.82 2.05 -10.77
CA LEU A 41 6.24 2.11 -12.17
C LEU A 41 7.72 2.46 -12.34
N ASN A 42 8.47 2.66 -11.26
CA ASN A 42 9.88 3.07 -11.28
C ASN A 42 10.18 4.26 -12.25
N SER A 43 9.18 5.10 -12.50
CA SER A 43 9.22 6.19 -13.48
C SER A 43 9.35 7.52 -12.76
N LYS A 44 10.28 8.36 -13.22
CA LYS A 44 10.64 9.59 -12.52
C LYS A 44 10.60 10.78 -13.48
N ILE A 45 9.95 11.86 -13.07
CA ILE A 45 10.00 13.14 -13.77
C ILE A 45 10.09 14.28 -12.75
N THR A 46 10.90 15.28 -13.06
CA THR A 46 11.07 16.49 -12.23
C THR A 46 9.77 17.27 -12.04
N ASN A 47 8.89 17.27 -13.05
CA ASN A 47 7.60 17.97 -12.99
C ASN A 47 6.67 17.40 -11.92
N TRP A 48 6.91 16.16 -11.47
CA TRP A 48 6.14 15.51 -10.39
C TRP A 48 6.93 15.49 -9.08
N LYS A 49 7.92 16.38 -8.91
CA LYS A 49 8.78 16.49 -7.72
C LYS A 49 9.72 15.31 -7.48
N CYS A 50 9.93 14.43 -8.46
CA CYS A 50 11.06 13.49 -8.38
C CYS A 50 12.38 14.26 -8.48
N ASN A 51 13.46 13.70 -7.92
CA ASN A 51 14.75 14.38 -7.89
C ASN A 51 15.39 14.56 -9.28
N TYR A 52 15.02 13.70 -10.23
CA TYR A 52 15.50 13.73 -11.61
C TYR A 52 14.50 13.03 -12.53
N SER A 53 14.66 13.25 -13.84
CA SER A 53 13.85 12.61 -14.88
C SER A 53 14.59 11.41 -15.48
N ASN A 54 13.97 10.22 -15.48
CA ASN A 54 14.52 9.03 -16.14
C ASN A 54 13.86 8.77 -17.51
N SER A 55 14.38 7.79 -18.27
CA SER A 55 13.85 7.45 -19.60
C SER A 55 12.39 7.02 -19.53
N ASN A 56 12.02 6.18 -18.57
CA ASN A 56 10.65 5.69 -18.41
C ASN A 56 9.68 6.84 -18.06
N GLY A 57 10.09 7.79 -17.23
CA GLY A 57 9.27 8.96 -16.90
C GLY A 57 9.01 9.85 -18.12
N ARG A 58 10.00 10.04 -18.99
CA ARG A 58 9.80 10.77 -20.26
C ARG A 58 8.90 10.02 -21.22
N GLU A 59 9.11 8.72 -21.37
CA GLU A 59 8.25 7.86 -22.19
C GLU A 59 6.79 7.91 -21.70
N MET A 60 6.57 7.83 -20.39
CA MET A 60 5.24 7.86 -19.80
C MET A 60 4.51 9.18 -20.04
N VAL A 61 5.22 10.32 -20.03
CA VAL A 61 4.64 11.63 -20.39
C VAL A 61 4.23 11.64 -21.87
N ALA A 62 5.09 11.15 -22.76
CA ALA A 62 4.75 11.08 -24.19
C ALA A 62 3.55 10.16 -24.45
N LEU A 63 3.49 9.01 -23.78
CA LEU A 63 2.36 8.09 -23.86
C LEU A 63 1.08 8.70 -23.29
N ALA A 64 1.15 9.53 -22.25
CA ALA A 64 -0.03 10.19 -21.70
C ALA A 64 -0.66 11.17 -22.70
N GLU A 65 0.18 11.90 -23.44
CA GLU A 65 -0.26 12.80 -24.51
C GLU A 65 -0.90 12.03 -25.66
N ASP A 66 -0.27 10.94 -26.09
CA ASP A 66 -0.70 10.16 -27.25
C ASP A 66 -1.92 9.26 -26.99
N LEU A 67 -2.01 8.65 -25.80
CA LEU A 67 -3.09 7.74 -25.40
C LEU A 67 -4.20 8.44 -24.59
N HIS A 68 -4.05 9.74 -24.36
CA HIS A 68 -5.01 10.60 -23.64
C HIS A 68 -5.42 10.08 -22.26
N PHE A 69 -4.43 9.72 -21.44
CA PHE A 69 -4.66 9.38 -20.02
C PHE A 69 -4.02 10.41 -19.08
N ASN A 70 -4.55 10.49 -17.87
CA ASN A 70 -4.06 11.37 -16.83
C ASN A 70 -3.03 10.67 -15.95
N ILE A 71 -1.93 11.37 -15.64
CA ILE A 71 -0.96 10.93 -14.65
C ILE A 71 -1.26 11.63 -13.33
N ILE A 72 -1.63 10.84 -12.33
CA ILE A 72 -1.92 11.34 -11.00
C ILE A 72 -0.64 11.29 -10.18
N THR A 73 -0.17 12.47 -9.81
CA THR A 73 1.10 12.65 -9.12
C THR A 73 0.87 12.80 -7.64
N LEU A 74 1.78 12.24 -6.83
CA LEU A 74 1.78 12.47 -5.40
C LEU A 74 2.55 13.75 -5.07
N LEU A 75 2.05 14.50 -4.09
CA LEU A 75 2.74 15.69 -3.61
C LEU A 75 3.90 15.38 -2.66
N THR A 76 4.05 14.12 -2.25
CA THR A 76 5.03 13.65 -1.27
C THR A 76 5.66 12.31 -1.70
N PRO A 77 6.96 12.09 -1.38
CA PRO A 77 7.66 10.86 -1.74
C PRO A 77 7.00 9.59 -1.19
N THR A 78 7.06 8.51 -1.96
CA THR A 78 6.55 7.20 -1.57
C THR A 78 7.67 6.24 -1.23
N HIS A 79 8.87 6.42 -1.78
CA HIS A 79 10.00 5.56 -1.54
C HIS A 79 11.11 6.29 -0.76
N TYR A 80 11.51 5.71 0.37
CA TYR A 80 12.51 6.21 1.30
C TYR A 80 13.59 5.15 1.49
N LEU A 81 14.80 5.42 0.99
CA LEU A 81 15.94 4.55 1.23
C LEU A 81 16.48 4.75 2.65
N ASN A 82 17.06 3.69 3.22
CA ASN A 82 17.68 3.72 4.54
C ASN A 82 19.00 4.51 4.58
N ASP A 83 19.54 4.88 3.41
CA ASP A 83 20.73 5.71 3.28
C ASP A 83 20.36 7.19 3.37
N VAL A 84 20.87 7.87 4.40
CA VAL A 84 20.64 9.30 4.66
C VAL A 84 21.10 10.21 3.52
N ASN A 85 22.01 9.75 2.66
CA ASN A 85 22.51 10.52 1.53
C ASN A 85 21.60 10.40 0.30
N ARG A 86 20.69 9.43 0.28
CA ARG A 86 19.77 9.22 -0.84
C ARG A 86 18.45 9.93 -0.58
N ARG A 87 18.11 10.83 -1.50
CA ARG A 87 16.85 11.57 -1.42
C ARG A 87 15.67 10.63 -1.68
N PRO A 88 14.56 10.80 -0.95
CA PRO A 88 13.32 10.09 -1.22
C PRO A 88 12.80 10.38 -2.64
N ASP A 89 12.14 9.41 -3.25
CA ASP A 89 11.58 9.49 -4.60
C ASP A 89 10.08 9.13 -4.60
N ILE A 90 9.38 9.53 -5.66
CA ILE A 90 8.01 9.12 -5.95
C ILE A 90 8.11 8.04 -7.03
N LEU A 91 7.72 6.82 -6.68
CA LEU A 91 7.77 5.66 -7.58
C LEU A 91 6.39 5.04 -7.80
N ASP A 92 5.54 5.13 -6.79
CA ASP A 92 4.15 4.70 -6.85
C ASP A 92 3.32 5.79 -7.56
N ILE A 93 2.68 5.45 -8.67
CA ILE A 93 2.01 6.40 -9.57
C ILE A 93 0.64 5.84 -9.95
N ALA A 94 -0.38 6.71 -10.06
CA ALA A 94 -1.67 6.37 -10.65
C ALA A 94 -1.77 6.89 -12.07
N LEU A 95 -2.30 6.07 -12.98
CA LEU A 95 -2.69 6.46 -14.33
C LEU A 95 -4.20 6.27 -14.47
N MET A 96 -4.92 7.23 -15.04
CA MET A 96 -6.37 7.17 -15.19
C MET A 96 -6.79 7.48 -16.63
N LYS A 97 -7.61 6.61 -17.23
CA LYS A 97 -8.19 6.82 -18.57
C LYS A 97 -9.71 6.64 -18.51
N GLY A 98 -10.45 7.54 -19.17
CA GLY A 98 -11.93 7.55 -19.19
C GLY A 98 -12.60 8.00 -17.89
N VAL A 99 -11.97 7.76 -16.74
CA VAL A 99 -12.59 7.89 -15.42
C VAL A 99 -13.11 9.30 -15.13
N ALA A 100 -14.44 9.44 -15.09
CA ALA A 100 -15.14 10.67 -14.75
C ALA A 100 -15.30 10.92 -13.23
N LEU A 101 -14.77 10.04 -12.38
CA LEU A 101 -14.85 10.20 -10.92
C LEU A 101 -13.94 11.35 -10.44
N LYS A 102 -14.51 12.24 -9.62
CA LYS A 102 -13.75 13.33 -9.00
C LYS A 102 -12.67 12.78 -8.07
N LEU A 103 -11.41 13.13 -8.32
CA LEU A 103 -10.30 12.85 -7.41
C LEU A 103 -10.40 13.76 -6.19
N SER A 104 -10.60 13.17 -5.01
CA SER A 104 -10.78 13.92 -3.76
C SER A 104 -9.49 14.01 -2.94
N CYS A 105 -8.66 12.97 -2.93
CA CYS A 105 -7.41 12.92 -2.20
C CYS A 105 -6.47 11.86 -2.78
N VAL A 106 -5.16 12.15 -2.78
CA VAL A 106 -4.09 11.16 -2.93
C VAL A 106 -3.02 11.48 -1.89
N GLU A 107 -2.78 10.57 -0.96
CA GLU A 107 -1.81 10.78 0.11
C GLU A 107 -1.05 9.50 0.47
N PRO A 108 0.27 9.56 0.75
CA PRO A 108 0.99 8.43 1.29
C PRO A 108 0.72 8.28 2.79
N LEU A 109 0.42 7.06 3.19
CA LEU A 109 0.26 6.64 4.56
C LEU A 109 1.62 6.40 5.22
N LYS A 110 1.72 6.72 6.50
CA LYS A 110 2.92 6.42 7.29
C LYS A 110 2.95 4.93 7.63
N CYS A 111 3.85 4.18 7.00
CA CYS A 111 4.17 2.81 7.38
C CYS A 111 5.56 2.76 8.04
N ILE A 112 5.71 1.98 9.11
CA ILE A 112 6.92 2.03 9.98
C ILE A 112 7.97 1.00 9.57
N ASN A 113 7.62 0.00 8.75
CA ASN A 113 8.44 -1.17 8.46
C ASN A 113 8.81 -1.34 6.97
N SER A 114 8.30 -0.50 6.07
CA SER A 114 8.62 -0.56 4.63
C SER A 114 9.36 0.70 4.19
N ASN A 115 10.29 0.52 3.24
CA ASN A 115 10.90 1.62 2.49
C ASN A 115 9.90 2.27 1.52
N HIS A 116 8.78 1.60 1.20
CA HIS A 116 7.64 2.20 0.51
C HIS A 116 6.56 2.65 1.50
N ARG A 117 5.98 3.81 1.25
CA ARG A 117 4.78 4.31 1.91
C ARG A 117 3.57 3.90 1.10
N PRO A 118 2.63 3.16 1.68
CA PRO A 118 1.36 2.86 1.02
C PRO A 118 0.67 4.15 0.59
N VAL A 119 0.00 4.15 -0.56
CA VAL A 119 -0.72 5.32 -1.05
C VAL A 119 -2.22 5.08 -0.96
N LEU A 120 -2.94 6.08 -0.41
CA LEU A 120 -4.39 6.12 -0.39
C LEU A 120 -4.89 7.08 -1.47
N MET A 121 -5.74 6.58 -2.35
CA MET A 121 -6.43 7.37 -3.37
C MET A 121 -7.94 7.30 -3.13
N ARG A 122 -8.62 8.45 -3.08
CA ARG A 122 -10.08 8.55 -2.86
C ARG A 122 -10.76 9.19 -4.06
N LEU A 123 -11.71 8.47 -4.64
CA LEU A 123 -12.50 8.87 -5.81
C LEU A 123 -13.98 9.06 -5.45
N GLY A 124 -14.64 10.02 -6.10
CA GLY A 124 -16.06 10.33 -5.92
C GLY A 124 -16.33 11.54 -5.03
N SER A 125 -17.62 11.82 -4.80
CA SER A 125 -18.05 12.89 -3.92
C SER A 125 -17.59 12.63 -2.48
N PRO A 126 -17.06 13.64 -1.76
CA PRO A 126 -16.79 13.53 -0.34
C PRO A 126 -18.13 13.54 0.40
N SER A 127 -18.86 12.42 0.37
CA SER A 127 -19.96 12.22 1.31
C SER A 127 -19.34 12.20 2.70
N TRP A 128 -19.70 13.19 3.50
CA TRP A 128 -19.23 13.34 4.88
C TRP A 128 -19.73 12.22 5.80
N ASP A 129 -20.60 11.35 5.29
CA ASP A 129 -21.12 10.19 5.99
C ASP A 129 -20.39 8.93 5.53
N CYS A 130 -19.09 8.84 5.83
CA CYS A 130 -18.50 7.51 5.96
C CYS A 130 -19.22 6.82 7.13
N PRO A 131 -19.77 5.60 6.95
CA PRO A 131 -20.09 4.77 8.10
C PRO A 131 -18.83 4.71 8.99
N PRO A 132 -18.96 4.75 10.33
CA PRO A 132 -17.81 4.71 11.22
C PRO A 132 -16.89 3.60 10.77
N ALA A 133 -15.64 3.95 10.39
CA ALA A 133 -14.70 2.96 9.90
C ALA A 133 -14.57 1.86 10.95
N VAL A 134 -15.14 0.71 10.65
CA VAL A 134 -15.10 -0.45 11.50
C VAL A 134 -13.69 -0.99 11.41
N LYS A 135 -12.90 -0.82 12.47
CA LYS A 135 -11.51 -1.29 12.49
C LYS A 135 -11.45 -2.58 13.30
N THR A 136 -10.96 -3.63 12.66
CA THR A 136 -10.55 -4.85 13.37
C THR A 136 -9.22 -4.56 14.05
N MET A 137 -9.21 -4.63 15.38
CA MET A 137 -8.00 -4.54 16.19
C MET A 137 -7.67 -5.92 16.74
N THR A 138 -6.58 -6.51 16.24
CA THR A 138 -6.06 -7.80 16.72
C THR A 138 -5.08 -7.58 17.87
N ASN A 139 -5.27 -8.29 18.98
CA ASN A 139 -4.28 -8.35 20.05
C ASN A 139 -3.19 -9.36 19.70
N TRP A 140 -2.11 -8.89 19.07
CA TRP A 140 -0.99 -9.73 18.63
C TRP A 140 -0.24 -10.42 19.78
N GLN A 141 -0.24 -9.87 21.00
CA GLN A 141 0.33 -10.57 22.15
C GLN A 141 -0.50 -11.79 22.52
N LYS A 142 -1.84 -11.65 22.53
CA LYS A 142 -2.75 -12.78 22.74
C LYS A 142 -2.60 -13.84 21.65
N VAL A 143 -2.48 -13.43 20.37
CA VAL A 143 -2.20 -14.35 19.26
C VAL A 143 -0.91 -15.14 19.50
N SER A 144 0.18 -14.46 19.89
CA SER A 144 1.46 -15.11 20.19
C SER A 144 1.31 -16.14 21.32
N THR A 145 0.70 -15.75 22.44
CA THR A 145 0.51 -16.63 23.59
C THR A 145 -0.32 -17.86 23.24
N VAL A 146 -1.40 -17.70 22.47
CA VAL A 146 -2.27 -18.82 22.07
C VAL A 146 -1.57 -19.74 21.06
N LEU A 147 -0.75 -19.20 20.14
CA LEU A 147 0.01 -20.02 19.18
C LEU A 147 1.21 -20.73 19.82
N GLU A 148 1.81 -20.16 20.87
CA GLU A 148 2.89 -20.77 21.64
C GLU A 148 2.38 -21.89 22.58
N GLU A 149 1.07 -21.98 22.82
CA GLU A 149 0.45 -23.01 23.64
C GLU A 149 0.39 -24.34 22.89
N ILE A 150 1.32 -25.24 23.25
CA ILE A 150 1.60 -26.49 22.53
C ILE A 150 0.44 -27.50 22.64
N ASP A 151 -0.43 -27.38 23.65
CA ASP A 151 -1.54 -28.31 23.93
C ASP A 151 -2.85 -27.95 23.22
N THR A 152 -2.78 -27.26 22.08
CA THR A 152 -4.00 -26.93 21.35
C THR A 152 -4.55 -28.19 20.64
N PRO A 153 -5.78 -28.65 20.95
CA PRO A 153 -6.31 -29.93 20.45
C PRO A 153 -6.39 -30.04 18.93
N ILE A 154 -6.35 -28.89 18.23
CA ILE A 154 -6.37 -28.81 16.77
C ILE A 154 -5.05 -29.28 16.15
N LEU A 155 -3.90 -29.02 16.79
CA LEU A 155 -2.59 -29.51 16.31
C LEU A 155 -2.42 -31.01 16.54
N ASN A 156 -3.09 -31.56 17.57
CA ASN A 156 -3.11 -33.00 17.84
C ASN A 156 -3.94 -33.81 16.81
N SER A 157 -4.71 -33.13 15.96
CA SER A 157 -5.45 -33.76 14.85
C SER A 157 -4.63 -33.87 13.55
N ILE A 158 -3.42 -33.30 13.52
CA ILE A 158 -2.51 -33.39 12.39
C ILE A 158 -1.84 -34.78 12.44
N PRO A 159 -2.01 -35.63 11.41
CA PRO A 159 -1.35 -36.93 11.37
C PRO A 159 0.18 -36.74 11.31
N ASN A 160 0.91 -37.52 12.11
CA ASN A 160 2.37 -37.47 12.16
C ASN A 160 3.04 -37.98 10.88
N ASP A 161 2.33 -38.80 10.09
CA ASP A 161 2.79 -39.36 8.84
C ASP A 161 2.00 -38.77 7.67
N ILE A 162 2.69 -38.02 6.80
CA ILE A 162 2.14 -37.52 5.54
C ILE A 162 2.44 -38.57 4.47
N VAL A 163 1.42 -39.34 4.08
CA VAL A 163 1.58 -40.48 3.15
C VAL A 163 1.19 -40.10 1.72
N SER A 164 0.28 -39.14 1.54
CA SER A 164 -0.24 -38.72 0.24
C SER A 164 -0.19 -37.21 0.02
N THR A 165 -0.35 -36.79 -1.23
CA THR A 165 -0.48 -35.38 -1.62
C THR A 165 -1.77 -34.74 -1.06
N ASP A 166 -2.81 -35.52 -0.84
CA ASP A 166 -4.07 -35.05 -0.25
C ASP A 166 -3.90 -34.72 1.24
N ASP A 167 -3.05 -35.48 1.94
CA ASP A 167 -2.69 -35.20 3.34
C ASP A 167 -2.01 -33.84 3.48
N ILE A 168 -1.16 -33.45 2.52
CA ILE A 168 -0.52 -32.13 2.51
C ILE A 168 -1.57 -31.01 2.47
N GLY A 169 -2.56 -31.13 1.55
CA GLY A 169 -3.64 -30.15 1.43
C GLY A 169 -4.46 -30.04 2.71
N ASN A 170 -4.75 -31.18 3.34
CA ASN A 170 -5.50 -31.24 4.59
C ASN A 170 -4.74 -30.62 5.78
N VAL A 171 -3.43 -30.87 5.89
CA VAL A 171 -2.58 -30.28 6.94
C VAL A 171 -2.48 -28.76 6.77
N ILE A 172 -2.26 -28.27 5.54
CA ILE A 172 -2.24 -26.83 5.23
C ILE A 172 -3.58 -26.18 5.57
N GLY A 173 -4.69 -26.83 5.19
CA GLY A 173 -6.04 -26.36 5.49
C GLY A 173 -6.29 -26.25 6.99
N THR A 174 -5.91 -27.29 7.74
CA THR A 174 -6.07 -27.35 9.20
C THR A 174 -5.27 -26.26 9.91
N LEU A 175 -3.98 -26.10 9.55
CA LEU A 175 -3.12 -25.05 10.10
C LEU A 175 -3.65 -23.65 9.76
N THR A 176 -4.07 -23.44 8.52
CA THR A 176 -4.61 -22.15 8.06
C THR A 176 -5.87 -21.78 8.83
N ASN A 177 -6.78 -22.74 9.01
CA ASN A 177 -8.01 -22.53 9.77
C ASN A 177 -7.69 -22.25 11.25
N HIS A 178 -6.75 -22.97 11.84
CA HIS A 178 -6.33 -22.73 13.21
C HIS A 178 -5.80 -21.31 13.42
N ILE A 179 -4.86 -20.85 12.59
CA ILE A 179 -4.31 -19.50 12.66
C ILE A 179 -5.42 -18.46 12.47
N ARG A 180 -6.34 -18.68 11.52
CA ARG A 180 -7.48 -17.79 11.29
C ARG A 180 -8.34 -17.67 12.55
N THR A 181 -8.72 -18.79 13.16
CA THR A 181 -9.52 -18.82 14.40
C THR A 181 -8.81 -18.08 15.54
N VAL A 182 -7.51 -18.33 15.75
CA VAL A 182 -6.75 -17.64 16.81
C VAL A 182 -6.70 -16.13 16.58
N VAL A 183 -6.52 -15.70 15.34
CA VAL A 183 -6.53 -14.28 14.96
C VAL A 183 -7.91 -13.66 15.19
N ASP A 184 -8.99 -14.35 14.80
CA ASP A 184 -10.37 -13.89 14.97
C ASP A 184 -10.75 -13.78 16.46
N ASP A 185 -10.46 -14.81 17.27
CA ASP A 185 -10.71 -14.84 18.72
C ASP A 185 -9.86 -13.82 19.51
N SER A 186 -8.75 -13.41 18.91
CA SER A 186 -7.88 -12.35 19.45
C SER A 186 -8.20 -10.98 18.89
N SER A 187 -9.16 -10.88 17.99
CA SER A 187 -9.58 -9.64 17.36
C SER A 187 -10.85 -9.10 17.99
N ARG A 188 -10.97 -7.78 17.95
CA ARG A 188 -12.22 -7.10 18.28
C ARG A 188 -12.53 -6.02 17.26
N THR A 189 -13.81 -5.86 17.01
CA THR A 189 -14.33 -4.81 16.15
C THR A 189 -14.47 -3.54 16.96
N VAL A 190 -13.77 -2.47 16.55
CA VAL A 190 -13.81 -1.18 17.25
C VAL A 190 -14.40 -0.13 16.31
N SER A 191 -15.48 0.51 16.76
CA SER A 191 -15.97 1.73 16.13
C SER A 191 -14.93 2.84 16.30
N ALA A 192 -14.61 3.54 15.22
CA ALA A 192 -13.70 4.67 15.24
C ALA A 192 -14.33 5.88 15.97
N ASN A 193 -14.50 5.80 17.29
CA ASN A 193 -14.80 6.98 18.11
C ASN A 193 -13.60 7.92 18.06
N SER A 194 -13.84 9.17 17.65
CA SER A 194 -12.83 10.19 17.32
C SER A 194 -12.09 10.77 18.53
N VAL A 195 -11.69 9.96 19.50
CA VAL A 195 -10.73 10.38 20.52
C VAL A 195 -9.37 9.96 20.02
N ARG A 196 -8.65 10.88 19.36
CA ARG A 196 -7.19 10.80 19.24
C ARG A 196 -6.61 10.72 20.66
N LYS A 197 -6.53 9.52 21.23
CA LYS A 197 -5.70 9.30 22.41
C LYS A 197 -4.27 9.61 21.97
N GLU A 198 -3.69 10.64 22.57
CA GLU A 198 -2.31 10.98 22.33
C GLU A 198 -1.43 9.75 22.57
N LEU A 199 -0.50 9.49 21.64
CA LEU A 199 0.44 8.40 21.81
C LEU A 199 1.24 8.58 23.13
N PRO A 200 1.42 7.51 23.91
CA PRO A 200 2.24 7.52 25.11
C PRO A 200 3.63 8.14 24.89
N ARG A 201 4.17 8.85 25.90
CA ARG A 201 5.44 9.60 25.80
C ARG A 201 6.62 8.74 25.36
N ASN A 202 6.64 7.45 25.72
CA ASN A 202 7.66 6.48 25.29
C ASN A 202 7.57 6.17 23.78
N VAL A 203 6.36 6.02 23.23
CA VAL A 203 6.14 5.85 21.78
C VAL A 203 6.49 7.13 21.02
N LYS A 204 6.15 8.31 21.58
CA LYS A 204 6.59 9.61 21.03
C LYS A 204 8.13 9.74 21.07
N LYS A 205 8.81 9.19 22.08
CA LYS A 205 10.29 9.17 22.18
C LYS A 205 10.94 8.23 21.16
N THR A 206 10.41 7.02 20.94
CA THR A 206 10.88 6.12 19.88
C THR A 206 10.59 6.69 18.49
N ASP A 207 9.46 7.37 18.31
CA ASP A 207 9.11 8.07 17.06
C ASP A 207 10.03 9.30 16.84
N LYS A 208 10.44 10.01 17.90
CA LYS A 208 11.48 11.07 17.84
C LYS A 208 12.91 10.53 17.65
N GLY A 209 13.20 9.34 18.18
CA GLY A 209 14.48 8.64 17.99
C GLY A 209 14.64 8.19 16.55
N LYS A 210 13.62 7.55 15.97
CA LYS A 210 13.56 7.24 14.53
C LYS A 210 13.60 8.50 13.69
N LYS A 211 12.80 9.54 13.99
CA LYS A 211 12.83 10.82 13.25
C LYS A 211 14.20 11.52 13.27
N ARG A 212 15.01 11.36 14.33
CA ARG A 212 16.39 11.90 14.37
C ARG A 212 17.38 11.14 13.50
N CYS A 213 17.14 9.86 13.19
CA CYS A 213 17.90 9.15 12.16
C CYS A 213 17.47 9.52 10.73
N PHE A 214 16.33 10.22 10.56
CA PHE A 214 15.72 10.51 9.25
C PHE A 214 15.43 12.00 8.98
N ALA A 215 15.97 12.92 9.79
CA ALA A 215 15.90 14.36 9.53
C ALA A 215 17.32 14.90 9.29
N PRO A 216 17.55 15.76 8.28
CA PRO A 216 18.83 16.43 8.13
C PRO A 216 19.03 17.41 9.30
N SER A 217 20.24 17.44 9.85
CA SER A 217 20.67 18.44 10.83
C SER A 217 20.40 19.84 10.31
N GLU A 218 19.74 20.66 11.14
CA GLU A 218 19.42 22.06 10.87
C GLU A 218 20.68 22.91 10.58
N GLN A 219 20.45 23.95 9.78
CA GLN A 219 21.40 24.94 9.28
C GLN A 219 22.32 25.55 10.35
N ILE A 220 23.61 25.62 10.02
CA ILE A 220 24.56 26.57 10.60
C ILE A 220 24.43 27.88 9.79
N PRO A 221 24.24 29.06 10.42
CA PRO A 221 24.13 30.31 9.69
C PRO A 221 25.48 30.74 9.12
N TYR A 222 25.48 31.21 7.88
CA TYR A 222 26.63 31.82 7.22
C TYR A 222 26.87 33.22 7.81
N MET A 223 28.12 33.49 8.18
CA MET A 223 28.71 34.83 8.15
C MET A 223 29.57 34.91 6.88
#